data_AF-A0A3E0P7F6-F1
#
_entry.id   AF-A0A3E0P7F6-F1
#
_cell.length_a   1.000
_cell.length_b   1.000
_cell.length_c   1.000
_cell.angle_alpha   90.00
_cell.angle_beta   90.00
_cell.angle_gamma   90.00
#
_symmetry.space_group_name_H-M   'P 1'
#
loop_
_entity.id
_entity.type
_entity.pdbx_description
1 polymer ?
#
loop_
_entity_poly.entity_id
_entity_poly.type
_entity_poly.pdbx_seq_one_letter_code
_entity_poly.pdbx_strand_id
1 'polypeptide(L)'
;MLATLPRGRPRGPIEREPYSPSAGPPPRRLRHASPRPRNAARRANFHPTRFAAGVRNMFATFIALAAGLPTALAMPPQATTASVPDLHAIEARVIEKTNAQRLRRGLRPLVVDAKLVRSARRHAAWMTNNHSLVHTTASVAENIAMGQNSSGEVVNSWMNSSGHRANILNPGHRRIGVACYVSRSGTIFWCQQFLR
;
A
#
# COMPACT_ATOMS: atom_id res chain seq x y z
N MET A 1 -78.32 -19.29 7.92
CA MET A 1 -77.86 -20.69 7.75
C MET A 1 -76.40 -20.65 7.27
N LEU A 2 -75.60 -21.59 7.75
CA LEU A 2 -74.13 -21.62 7.72
C LEU A 2 -73.53 -21.63 6.31
N ALA A 3 -72.37 -20.97 6.14
CA ALA A 3 -71.36 -21.37 5.16
C ALA A 3 -69.94 -21.16 5.73
N THR A 4 -69.24 -22.29 5.78
CA THR A 4 -67.95 -22.60 6.40
C THR A 4 -66.75 -21.96 5.67
N LEU A 5 -65.79 -21.41 6.42
CA LEU A 5 -64.48 -20.99 5.90
C LEU A 5 -63.54 -22.21 5.75
N PRO A 6 -62.74 -22.33 4.67
CA PRO A 6 -61.65 -23.30 4.63
C PRO A 6 -60.39 -22.78 5.34
N ARG A 7 -59.93 -23.53 6.34
CA ARG A 7 -58.66 -23.33 7.04
C ARG A 7 -57.47 -23.61 6.12
N GLY A 8 -56.62 -22.61 5.91
CA GLY A 8 -55.31 -22.77 5.25
C GLY A 8 -54.36 -23.61 6.13
N ARG A 9 -53.65 -24.55 5.49
CA ARG A 9 -52.64 -25.41 6.14
C ARG A 9 -51.43 -24.58 6.63
N PRO A 10 -50.81 -24.95 7.77
CA PRO A 10 -49.56 -24.34 8.21
C PRO A 10 -48.40 -24.74 7.28
N ARG A 11 -47.60 -23.75 6.87
CA ARG A 11 -46.33 -23.98 6.16
C ARG A 11 -45.34 -24.65 7.12
N GLY A 12 -44.85 -25.82 6.75
CA GLY A 12 -43.79 -26.52 7.47
C GLY A 12 -42.46 -25.73 7.46
N PRO A 13 -41.52 -26.10 8.35
CA PRO A 13 -40.25 -25.42 8.47
C PRO A 13 -39.40 -25.63 7.21
N ILE A 14 -38.75 -24.54 6.78
CA ILE A 14 -37.89 -24.48 5.61
C ILE A 14 -36.61 -25.26 5.97
N GLU A 15 -36.53 -26.51 5.51
CA GLU A 15 -35.35 -27.34 5.64
C GLU A 15 -34.21 -26.69 4.83
N ARG A 16 -33.14 -26.27 5.51
CA ARG A 16 -31.95 -25.72 4.87
C ARG A 16 -31.20 -26.88 4.23
N GLU A 17 -31.12 -26.91 2.90
CA GLU A 17 -30.22 -27.83 2.22
C GLU A 17 -28.77 -27.63 2.69
N PRO A 18 -28.02 -28.72 2.90
CA PRO A 18 -26.60 -28.63 3.23
C PRO A 18 -25.80 -28.16 2.02
N TYR A 19 -25.00 -27.12 2.26
CA TYR A 19 -23.97 -26.62 1.35
C TYR A 19 -23.05 -27.75 0.89
N SER A 20 -23.14 -28.11 -0.39
CA SER A 20 -22.26 -29.07 -1.04
C SER A 20 -20.98 -28.34 -1.51
N PRO A 21 -19.79 -28.63 -0.98
CA PRO A 21 -18.56 -27.97 -1.41
C PRO A 21 -18.21 -28.44 -2.83
N SER A 22 -18.29 -27.51 -3.79
CA SER A 22 -17.78 -27.72 -5.15
C SER A 22 -16.31 -28.17 -5.11
N ALA A 23 -16.04 -29.28 -5.79
CA ALA A 23 -14.71 -29.86 -5.96
C ALA A 23 -13.68 -28.81 -6.40
N GLY A 24 -12.53 -28.81 -5.71
CA GLY A 24 -11.38 -27.97 -6.06
C GLY A 24 -10.77 -28.34 -7.42
N PRO A 25 -9.96 -27.44 -8.01
CA PRO A 25 -9.30 -27.71 -9.28
C PRO A 25 -8.30 -28.88 -9.17
N PRO A 26 -8.08 -29.65 -10.25
CA PRO A 26 -7.21 -30.82 -10.23
C PRO A 26 -5.73 -30.45 -9.97
N PRO A 27 -4.94 -31.37 -9.39
CA PRO A 27 -3.53 -31.12 -9.10
C PRO A 27 -2.72 -30.87 -10.36
N ARG A 28 -1.92 -29.79 -10.34
CA ARG A 28 -1.01 -29.41 -11.42
C ARG A 28 0.16 -30.38 -11.45
N ARG A 29 0.25 -31.18 -12.51
CA ARG A 29 1.34 -32.12 -12.80
C ARG A 29 2.70 -31.38 -12.73
N LEU A 30 3.55 -31.76 -11.78
CA LEU A 30 4.93 -31.26 -11.66
C LEU A 30 5.71 -31.69 -12.91
N ARG A 31 6.07 -30.74 -13.77
CA ARG A 31 7.03 -30.97 -14.85
C ARG A 31 8.45 -30.82 -14.27
N HIS A 32 9.27 -31.81 -14.60
CA HIS A 32 10.68 -31.93 -14.24
C HIS A 32 11.46 -30.63 -14.43
N ALA A 33 12.19 -30.23 -13.39
CA ALA A 33 13.13 -29.13 -13.44
C ALA A 33 14.37 -29.54 -14.26
N SER A 34 14.65 -28.81 -15.33
CA SER A 34 15.94 -28.87 -16.03
C SER A 34 16.99 -28.04 -15.26
N PRO A 35 18.27 -28.46 -15.25
CA PRO A 35 19.32 -27.82 -14.46
C PRO A 35 19.74 -26.46 -15.04
N ARG A 36 19.91 -25.47 -14.17
CA ARG A 36 20.45 -24.14 -14.51
C ARG A 36 21.98 -24.21 -14.70
N PRO A 37 22.56 -23.56 -15.73
CA PRO A 37 24.00 -23.33 -15.77
C PRO A 37 24.43 -22.26 -14.75
N ARG A 38 25.48 -22.56 -13.98
CA ARG A 38 26.20 -21.63 -13.10
C ARG A 38 27.07 -20.72 -13.97
N ASN A 39 26.65 -19.46 -14.16
CA ASN A 39 27.53 -18.41 -14.66
C ASN A 39 28.15 -17.65 -13.48
N ALA A 40 29.44 -17.91 -13.27
CA ALA A 40 30.31 -17.17 -12.39
C ALA A 40 30.57 -15.77 -12.98
N ALA A 41 29.88 -14.77 -12.44
CA ALA A 41 30.23 -13.36 -12.63
C ALA A 41 31.15 -12.92 -11.48
N ARG A 42 32.44 -13.06 -11.74
CA ARG A 42 33.58 -12.21 -11.32
C ARG A 42 33.23 -11.14 -10.27
N ARG A 43 33.72 -11.35 -9.04
CA ARG A 43 33.85 -10.32 -8.01
C ARG A 43 34.77 -9.21 -8.53
N ALA A 44 34.25 -8.00 -8.69
CA ALA A 44 35.08 -6.82 -8.85
C ALA A 44 35.61 -6.44 -7.45
N ASN A 45 36.91 -6.61 -7.26
CA ASN A 45 37.64 -6.12 -6.09
C ASN A 45 37.62 -4.59 -6.11
N PHE A 46 36.95 -3.98 -5.13
CA PHE A 46 37.08 -2.56 -4.83
C PHE A 46 38.33 -2.39 -3.95
N HIS A 47 39.41 -1.82 -4.50
CA HIS A 47 40.57 -1.38 -3.74
C HIS A 47 40.32 0.05 -3.24
N PRO A 48 40.45 0.34 -1.93
CA PRO A 48 40.54 1.71 -1.47
C PRO A 48 42.00 2.17 -1.63
N THR A 49 42.30 2.92 -2.69
CA THR A 49 43.57 3.64 -2.79
C THR A 49 43.48 4.90 -1.93
N ARG A 50 44.29 4.89 -0.86
CA ARG A 50 44.68 6.08 -0.09
C ARG A 50 45.41 7.06 -1.02
N PHE A 51 44.98 8.31 -1.07
CA PHE A 51 45.87 9.41 -1.41
C PHE A 51 45.94 10.38 -0.23
N ALA A 52 47.13 10.46 0.32
CA ALA A 52 47.52 11.39 1.35
C ALA A 52 47.87 12.75 0.73
N ALA A 53 47.66 13.79 1.54
CA ALA A 53 48.49 14.98 1.70
C ALA A 53 48.77 15.88 0.48
N GLY A 54 48.30 17.13 0.62
CA GLY A 54 49.21 18.27 0.63
C GLY A 54 49.09 19.26 -0.51
N VAL A 55 48.44 20.40 -0.26
CA VAL A 55 48.92 21.69 -0.76
C VAL A 55 48.83 22.71 0.38
N ARG A 56 49.99 23.28 0.70
CA ARG A 56 50.27 24.25 1.76
C ARG A 56 49.86 25.66 1.33
N ASN A 57 49.24 26.36 2.29
CA ASN A 57 49.50 27.74 2.70
C ASN A 57 50.09 28.73 1.68
N MET A 58 49.32 29.78 1.36
CA MET A 58 49.89 31.12 1.16
C MET A 58 49.25 32.11 2.14
N PHE A 59 50.13 32.83 2.81
CA PHE A 59 49.87 33.83 3.83
C PHE A 59 49.06 35.01 3.29
N ALA A 60 48.03 35.42 4.03
CA ALA A 60 47.61 36.81 4.06
C ALA A 60 47.20 37.17 5.49
N THR A 61 48.16 37.75 6.19
CA THR A 61 48.02 38.39 7.49
C THR A 61 47.12 39.62 7.32
N PHE A 62 45.98 39.66 8.00
CA PHE A 62 45.34 40.92 8.37
C PHE A 62 45.01 40.90 9.86
N ILE A 63 45.58 41.88 10.55
CA ILE A 63 45.41 42.15 11.98
C ILE A 63 43.95 42.58 12.23
N ALA A 64 43.40 42.05 13.31
CA ALA A 64 42.07 42.30 13.83
C ALA A 64 41.80 43.78 14.16
N LEU A 65 40.54 44.22 14.06
CA LEU A 65 39.73 44.72 15.20
C LEU A 65 38.46 45.43 14.68
N ALA A 66 37.31 44.75 14.76
CA ALA A 66 36.03 45.40 14.99
C ALA A 66 35.07 44.39 15.59
N ALA A 67 34.75 44.60 16.86
CA ALA A 67 33.81 43.83 17.64
C ALA A 67 32.40 43.94 17.05
N GLY A 68 31.76 42.79 16.86
CA GLY A 68 30.40 42.67 16.37
C GLY A 68 30.04 41.21 16.23
N LEU A 69 30.01 40.47 17.34
CA LEU A 69 29.43 39.13 17.36
C LEU A 69 27.96 39.28 16.94
N PRO A 70 27.48 38.63 15.86
CA PRO A 70 26.06 38.35 15.80
C PRO A 70 25.80 37.39 16.95
N THR A 71 25.08 37.84 17.97
CA THR A 71 24.39 36.93 18.88
C THR A 71 23.46 36.10 18.01
N ALA A 72 23.95 34.95 17.55
CA ALA A 72 23.08 33.91 17.03
C ALA A 72 22.12 33.60 18.18
N LEU A 73 20.87 34.06 18.05
CA LEU A 73 19.79 33.57 18.89
C LEU A 73 19.79 32.06 18.68
N ALA A 74 20.36 31.34 19.64
CA ALA A 74 20.28 29.90 19.69
C ALA A 74 18.79 29.58 19.76
N MET A 75 18.21 29.20 18.61
CA MET A 75 16.89 28.60 18.61
C MET A 75 16.97 27.41 19.56
N PRO A 76 16.08 27.29 20.56
CA PRO A 76 16.04 26.09 21.38
C PRO A 76 15.88 24.88 20.45
N PRO A 77 16.52 23.74 20.73
CA PRO A 77 16.29 22.52 19.97
C PRO A 77 14.79 22.23 20.02
N GLN A 78 14.08 22.45 18.91
CA GLN A 78 12.70 22.02 18.77
C GLN A 78 12.72 20.51 18.91
N ALA A 79 12.17 20.03 20.03
CA ALA A 79 11.93 18.62 20.24
C ALA A 79 11.10 18.12 19.06
N THR A 80 11.66 17.19 18.28
CA THR A 80 10.95 16.49 17.22
C THR A 80 9.93 15.56 17.90
N THR A 81 8.78 16.09 18.29
CA THR A 81 7.62 15.25 18.61
C THR A 81 7.29 14.47 17.34
N ALA A 82 7.41 13.15 17.38
CA ALA A 82 7.01 12.27 16.29
C ALA A 82 5.56 12.60 15.90
N SER A 83 5.36 13.25 14.75
CA SER A 83 4.03 13.66 14.31
C SER A 83 3.22 12.42 14.02
N VAL A 84 2.02 12.31 14.61
CA VAL A 84 1.04 11.30 14.21
C VAL A 84 0.87 11.38 12.69
N PRO A 85 0.99 10.27 11.93
CA PRO A 85 0.88 10.33 10.49
C PRO A 85 -0.47 10.89 10.06
N ASP A 86 -0.45 11.95 9.24
CA ASP A 86 -1.67 12.42 8.57
C ASP A 86 -2.09 11.38 7.52
N LEU A 87 -3.02 10.52 7.90
CA LEU A 87 -3.50 9.42 7.06
C LEU A 87 -4.15 9.93 5.77
N HIS A 88 -4.82 11.08 5.81
CA HIS A 88 -5.45 11.63 4.61
C HIS A 88 -4.41 12.09 3.60
N ALA A 89 -3.34 12.76 4.05
CA ALA A 89 -2.21 13.09 3.19
C ALA A 89 -1.53 11.84 2.62
N ILE A 90 -1.38 10.80 3.43
CA ILE A 90 -0.78 9.53 3.01
C ILE A 90 -1.64 8.81 1.96
N GLU A 91 -2.97 8.77 2.14
CA GLU A 91 -3.94 8.26 1.17
C GLU A 91 -3.82 8.97 -0.19
N ALA A 92 -3.75 10.31 -0.18
CA ALA A 92 -3.58 11.12 -1.39
C ALA A 92 -2.27 10.78 -2.13
N ARG A 93 -1.17 10.57 -1.39
CA ARG A 93 0.13 10.16 -1.96
C ARG A 93 0.10 8.75 -2.55
N VAL A 94 -0.71 7.83 -2.03
CA VAL A 94 -0.91 6.51 -2.65
C VAL A 94 -1.57 6.67 -4.03
N ILE A 95 -2.58 7.52 -4.15
CA ILE A 95 -3.27 7.79 -5.42
C ILE A 95 -2.31 8.42 -6.44
N GLU A 96 -1.54 9.42 -6.03
CA GLU A 96 -0.52 10.06 -6.87
C GLU A 96 0.50 9.05 -7.40
N LYS A 97 1.07 8.22 -6.53
CA LYS A 97 2.06 7.19 -6.90
C LYS A 97 1.46 6.12 -7.80
N THR A 98 0.20 5.73 -7.56
CA THR A 98 -0.53 4.80 -8.42
C THR A 98 -0.70 5.38 -9.83
N ASN A 99 -1.11 6.64 -9.92
CA ASN A 99 -1.24 7.34 -11.20
C ASN A 99 0.12 7.55 -11.88
N ALA A 100 1.20 7.79 -11.14
CA ALA A 100 2.54 7.84 -11.71
C ALA A 100 2.95 6.49 -12.34
N GLN A 101 2.62 5.36 -11.72
CA GLN A 101 2.86 4.02 -12.30
C GLN A 101 2.07 3.80 -13.58
N ARG A 102 0.84 4.31 -13.65
CA ARG A 102 -0.04 4.23 -14.81
C ARG A 102 0.46 5.11 -15.97
N LEU A 103 0.78 6.37 -15.68
CA LEU A 103 1.31 7.32 -16.65
C LEU A 103 2.63 6.85 -17.29
N ARG A 104 3.55 6.29 -16.48
CA ARG A 104 4.82 5.70 -16.98
C ARG A 104 4.63 4.55 -17.98
N ARG A 105 3.41 4.02 -18.10
CA ARG A 105 3.06 2.91 -18.99
C ARG A 105 1.98 3.29 -20.01
N GLY A 106 1.78 4.59 -20.23
CA GLY A 106 0.81 5.10 -21.20
C GLY A 106 -0.66 4.87 -20.80
N LEU A 107 -0.93 4.55 -19.53
CA LEU A 107 -2.30 4.35 -19.05
C LEU A 107 -2.88 5.67 -18.53
N ARG A 108 -4.19 5.84 -18.72
CA ARG A 108 -4.93 6.98 -18.18
C ARG A 108 -4.86 6.99 -16.65
N PRO A 109 -4.67 8.16 -16.01
CA PRO A 109 -4.77 8.27 -14.57
C PRO A 109 -6.19 7.94 -14.10
N LEU A 110 -6.28 7.36 -12.91
CA LEU A 110 -7.53 7.07 -12.22
C LEU A 110 -8.05 8.34 -11.56
N VAL A 111 -9.37 8.52 -11.61
CA VAL A 111 -10.09 9.61 -10.96
C VAL A 111 -10.62 9.11 -9.62
N VAL A 112 -10.43 9.91 -8.56
CA VAL A 112 -10.95 9.58 -7.24
C VAL A 112 -12.47 9.49 -7.29
N ASP A 113 -13.03 8.43 -6.71
CA ASP A 113 -14.48 8.23 -6.59
C ASP A 113 -14.89 8.17 -5.11
N ALA A 114 -15.79 9.07 -4.72
CA ALA A 114 -16.20 9.20 -3.32
C ALA A 114 -16.93 7.95 -2.79
N LYS A 115 -17.62 7.17 -3.64
CA LYS A 115 -18.26 5.90 -3.22
C LYS A 115 -17.18 4.85 -2.96
N LEU A 116 -16.14 4.79 -3.80
CA LEU A 116 -15.01 3.90 -3.56
C LEU A 116 -14.21 4.30 -2.32
N VAL A 117 -13.98 5.60 -2.07
CA VAL A 117 -13.32 6.05 -0.83
C VAL A 117 -14.11 5.61 0.40
N ARG A 118 -15.45 5.77 0.40
CA ARG A 118 -16.30 5.28 1.50
C ARG A 118 -16.23 3.76 1.67
N SER A 119 -16.19 3.02 0.56
CA SER A 119 -16.05 1.56 0.57
C SER A 119 -14.69 1.13 1.16
N ALA A 120 -13.60 1.71 0.66
CA ALA A 120 -12.25 1.45 1.14
C ALA A 120 -12.10 1.80 2.62
N ARG A 121 -12.68 2.92 3.09
CA ARG A 121 -12.65 3.30 4.51
C ARG A 121 -13.32 2.27 5.40
N ARG A 122 -14.54 1.83 5.05
CA ARG A 122 -15.24 0.79 5.81
C ARG A 122 -14.42 -0.50 5.89
N HIS A 123 -13.84 -0.90 4.76
CA HIS A 123 -13.09 -2.16 4.69
C HIS A 123 -11.75 -2.08 5.44
N ALA A 124 -11.00 -0.98 5.27
CA ALA A 124 -9.76 -0.76 6.02
C ALA A 124 -10.01 -0.72 7.53
N ALA A 125 -11.06 -0.02 7.99
CA ALA A 125 -11.44 0.00 9.41
C ALA A 125 -11.79 -1.40 9.92
N TRP A 126 -12.55 -2.18 9.14
CA TRP A 126 -12.88 -3.56 9.50
C TRP A 126 -11.60 -4.42 9.60
N MET A 127 -10.69 -4.35 8.63
CA MET A 127 -9.42 -5.09 8.65
C MET A 127 -8.57 -4.71 9.88
N THR A 128 -8.49 -3.42 10.21
CA THR A 128 -7.77 -2.92 11.38
C THR A 128 -8.35 -3.45 12.68
N ASN A 129 -9.69 -3.47 12.83
CA ASN A 129 -10.36 -3.93 14.04
C ASN A 129 -10.29 -5.46 14.22
N ASN A 130 -10.29 -6.21 13.12
CA ASN A 130 -10.21 -7.68 13.14
C ASN A 130 -8.78 -8.21 13.03
N HIS A 131 -7.79 -7.33 12.87
CA HIS A 131 -6.39 -7.68 12.68
C HIS A 131 -6.16 -8.70 11.53
N SER A 132 -6.90 -8.56 10.43
CA SER A 132 -6.94 -9.55 9.36
C SER A 132 -6.91 -8.92 7.97
N LEU A 133 -6.20 -9.56 7.04
CA LEU A 133 -6.19 -9.20 5.62
C LEU A 133 -7.11 -10.15 4.85
N VAL A 134 -8.36 -9.73 4.68
CA VAL A 134 -9.37 -10.43 3.90
C VAL A 134 -9.93 -9.48 2.86
N HIS A 135 -10.16 -9.96 1.65
CA HIS A 135 -10.79 -9.17 0.61
C HIS A 135 -12.25 -8.83 0.94
N THR A 136 -12.69 -7.67 0.48
CA THR A 136 -14.11 -7.30 0.59
C THR A 136 -14.99 -8.22 -0.26
N THR A 137 -16.27 -8.33 0.09
CA THR A 137 -17.29 -9.01 -0.73
C THR A 137 -17.90 -8.10 -1.80
N ALA A 138 -17.55 -6.81 -1.81
CA ALA A 138 -17.99 -5.89 -2.85
C ALA A 138 -17.41 -6.27 -4.21
N SER A 139 -18.19 -6.06 -5.28
CA SER A 139 -17.76 -6.31 -6.66
C SER A 139 -16.83 -5.17 -7.15
N VAL A 140 -15.60 -5.15 -6.64
CA VAL A 140 -14.54 -4.20 -6.97
C VAL A 140 -13.22 -4.95 -7.13
N ALA A 141 -12.29 -4.40 -7.93
CA ALA A 141 -10.91 -4.87 -7.87
C ALA A 141 -10.24 -4.24 -6.63
N GLU A 142 -9.45 -5.01 -5.90
CA GLU A 142 -8.93 -4.59 -4.59
C GLU A 142 -7.48 -5.02 -4.38
N ASN A 143 -6.70 -4.09 -3.84
CA ASN A 143 -5.41 -4.34 -3.24
C ASN A 143 -5.51 -4.04 -1.74
N ILE A 144 -5.09 -4.98 -0.91
CA ILE A 144 -4.98 -4.81 0.54
C ILE A 144 -3.54 -5.08 0.99
N ALA A 145 -3.13 -4.46 2.09
CA ALA A 145 -1.82 -4.69 2.69
C ALA A 145 -1.81 -4.30 4.17
N MET A 146 -0.80 -4.74 4.90
CA MET A 146 -0.55 -4.31 6.28
C MET A 146 0.96 -4.15 6.54
N GLY A 147 1.30 -3.22 7.43
CA GLY A 147 2.64 -3.06 7.97
C GLY A 147 3.61 -2.19 7.16
N GLN A 148 3.23 -1.73 5.96
CA GLN A 148 3.99 -0.68 5.26
C GLN A 148 3.74 0.65 5.95
N ASN A 149 4.80 1.43 6.16
CA ASN A 149 4.76 2.66 6.97
C ASN A 149 4.59 3.92 6.12
N SER A 150 4.60 3.78 4.79
CA SER A 150 4.49 4.90 3.87
C SER A 150 3.72 4.56 2.59
N SER A 151 3.19 5.61 1.94
CA SER A 151 2.57 5.50 0.62
C SER A 151 3.54 4.95 -0.45
N GLY A 152 4.84 5.22 -0.30
CA GLY A 152 5.89 4.68 -1.18
C GLY A 152 6.07 3.18 -1.00
N GLU A 153 6.22 2.73 0.24
CA GLU A 153 6.38 1.31 0.56
C GLU A 153 5.19 0.47 0.10
N VAL A 154 3.96 0.92 0.38
CA VAL A 154 2.76 0.14 0.01
C VAL A 154 2.57 0.04 -1.51
N VAL A 155 2.77 1.14 -2.25
CA VAL A 155 2.67 1.11 -3.72
C VAL A 155 3.80 0.29 -4.32
N ASN A 156 5.02 0.39 -3.81
CA ASN A 156 6.13 -0.45 -4.27
C ASN A 156 5.86 -1.94 -4.00
N SER A 157 5.35 -2.28 -2.81
CA SER A 157 4.94 -3.65 -2.44
C SER A 157 3.88 -4.20 -3.40
N TRP A 158 2.83 -3.43 -3.68
CA TRP A 158 1.81 -3.82 -4.66
C TRP A 158 2.36 -3.96 -6.07
N MET A 159 3.25 -3.06 -6.51
CA MET A 159 3.87 -3.15 -7.84
C MET A 159 4.81 -4.36 -7.99
N ASN A 160 5.39 -4.85 -6.89
CA ASN A 160 6.23 -6.05 -6.87
C ASN A 160 5.43 -7.37 -6.79
N SER A 161 4.12 -7.29 -6.53
CA SER A 161 3.22 -8.45 -6.57
C SER A 161 2.47 -8.52 -7.90
N SER A 162 2.51 -9.67 -8.58
CA SER A 162 1.85 -9.85 -9.88
C SER A 162 0.34 -9.57 -9.83
N GLY A 163 -0.35 -10.07 -8.82
CA GLY A 163 -1.80 -9.86 -8.63
C GLY A 163 -2.14 -8.40 -8.34
N HIS A 164 -1.46 -7.78 -7.38
CA HIS A 164 -1.74 -6.38 -7.02
C HIS A 164 -1.38 -5.40 -8.14
N ARG A 165 -0.26 -5.64 -8.83
CA ARG A 165 0.16 -4.88 -10.00
C ARG A 165 -0.86 -4.97 -11.14
N ALA A 166 -1.47 -6.14 -11.35
CA ALA A 166 -2.48 -6.32 -12.39
C ALA A 166 -3.69 -5.39 -12.17
N ASN A 167 -4.12 -5.18 -10.92
CA ASN A 167 -5.17 -4.22 -10.60
C ASN A 167 -4.73 -2.78 -10.90
N ILE A 168 -3.56 -2.36 -10.42
CA ILE A 168 -3.03 -0.99 -10.64
C ILE A 168 -2.89 -0.66 -12.13
N LEU A 169 -2.43 -1.62 -12.93
CA LEU A 169 -2.14 -1.44 -14.34
C LEU A 169 -3.27 -1.90 -15.28
N ASN A 170 -4.46 -2.20 -14.75
CA ASN A 170 -5.58 -2.59 -15.58
C ASN A 170 -6.03 -1.38 -16.45
N PRO A 171 -5.98 -1.49 -17.80
CA PRO A 171 -6.39 -0.41 -18.71
C PRO A 171 -7.91 -0.20 -18.73
N GLY A 172 -8.70 -1.09 -18.13
CA GLY A 172 -10.14 -0.95 -17.96
C GLY A 172 -10.54 -0.03 -16.81
N HIS A 173 -9.74 0.08 -15.74
CA HIS A 173 -10.11 0.89 -14.58
C HIS A 173 -10.05 2.39 -14.87
N ARG A 174 -11.00 3.14 -14.30
CA ARG A 174 -11.12 4.61 -14.40
C ARG A 174 -11.23 5.27 -13.04
N ARG A 175 -11.71 4.54 -12.03
CA ARG A 175 -12.00 5.08 -10.70
C ARG A 175 -11.11 4.44 -9.64
N ILE A 176 -10.79 5.20 -8.60
CA ILE A 176 -10.02 4.74 -7.44
C ILE A 176 -10.60 5.26 -6.13
N GLY A 177 -10.54 4.43 -5.09
CA GLY A 177 -10.67 4.85 -3.70
C GLY A 177 -9.55 4.22 -2.88
N VAL A 178 -8.99 4.99 -1.95
CA VAL A 178 -7.93 4.52 -1.04
C VAL A 178 -8.31 4.92 0.36
N ALA A 179 -8.02 4.04 1.32
CA ALA A 179 -8.09 4.34 2.73
C ALA A 179 -7.02 3.59 3.52
N CYS A 180 -6.60 4.13 4.66
CA CYS A 180 -5.83 3.39 5.64
C CYS A 180 -6.22 3.74 7.09
N TYR A 181 -5.96 2.80 7.99
CA TYR A 181 -6.15 2.96 9.44
C TYR A 181 -4.97 2.37 10.20
N VAL A 182 -4.66 2.97 11.36
CA VAL A 182 -3.60 2.52 12.25
C VAL A 182 -4.25 1.70 13.38
N SER A 183 -3.76 0.48 13.60
CA SER A 183 -4.20 -0.34 14.73
C SER A 183 -3.64 0.21 16.06
N ARG A 184 -4.14 -0.32 17.18
CA ARG A 184 -3.60 0.02 18.52
C ARG A 184 -2.11 -0.32 18.67
N SER A 185 -1.59 -1.27 17.91
CA SER A 185 -0.17 -1.66 17.88
C SER A 185 0.69 -0.78 16.95
N GLY A 186 0.12 0.25 16.33
CA GLY A 186 0.81 1.10 15.36
C GLY A 186 0.90 0.52 13.95
N THR A 187 0.26 -0.62 13.68
CA THR A 187 0.30 -1.25 12.35
C THR A 187 -0.70 -0.59 11.41
N ILE A 188 -0.24 -0.12 10.25
CA ILE A 188 -1.12 0.45 9.22
C ILE A 188 -1.75 -0.66 8.39
N PHE A 189 -3.06 -0.60 8.18
CA PHE A 189 -3.82 -1.42 7.24
C PHE A 189 -4.26 -0.57 6.05
N TRP A 190 -4.08 -1.09 4.85
CA TRP A 190 -4.28 -0.38 3.59
C TRP A 190 -5.36 -1.05 2.77
N CYS A 191 -6.24 -0.24 2.17
CA CYS A 191 -7.22 -0.69 1.19
C CYS A 191 -7.18 0.26 -0.02
N GLN A 192 -7.00 -0.30 -1.21
CA GLN A 192 -7.06 0.39 -2.49
C GLN A 192 -8.05 -0.36 -3.39
N GLN A 193 -9.09 0.33 -3.82
CA GLN A 193 -10.17 -0.25 -4.64
C GLN A 193 -10.30 0.46 -5.98
N PHE A 194 -10.71 -0.28 -7.01
CA PHE A 194 -10.83 0.21 -8.37
C PHE A 194 -12.17 -0.17 -9.02
N LEU A 195 -12.66 0.70 -9.90
CA LEU A 195 -13.79 0.44 -10.80
C LEU A 195 -13.50 0.91 -12.22
N ARG A 196 -14.31 0.40 -13.16
CA ARG A 196 -14.32 0.83 -14.57
C ARG A 196 -14.88 2.23 -14.74
#